data_AF-A0A0G0KWG4-F1
#
_entry.id   AF-A0A0G0KWG4-F1
#
_cell.length_a   1.000
_cell.length_b   1.000
_cell.length_c   1.000
_cell.angle_alpha   90.00
_cell.angle_beta   90.00
_cell.angle_gamma   90.00
#
_symmetry.space_group_name_H-M   'P 1'
#
loop_
_entity.id
_entity.type
_entity.pdbx_description
1 polymer ?
#
loop_
_entity_poly.entity_id
_entity_poly.type
_entity_poly.pdbx_seq_one_letter_code
_entity_poly.pdbx_strand_id
1 'polypeptide(L)'
;MKTKIIRGSATPAILVISASFIIVIYGLLFVLGIQMISTNRQIMSEKALNIAEAGISYYKWHLAHAPGDYKDGGSENGPYIHEYKDPQGSIIGYYSLEIIPPQDGSTIVTIRSTGWTSNYPKIKRTIKAEYGIPSLAEYSFLSNASSWYGEGSLVNGRVHSNNGIRMDGTNTSLVTSAQEEYMCGSETA
;
A
#
# COMPACT_ATOMS: atom_id res chain seq x y z
N MET A 1 71.98 -10.86 -42.59
CA MET A 1 70.76 -11.49 -43.16
C MET A 1 69.61 -10.48 -43.02
N LYS A 2 69.27 -9.74 -44.08
CA LYS A 2 68.22 -8.70 -44.01
C LYS A 2 66.84 -9.38 -44.10
N THR A 3 66.07 -9.34 -43.02
CA THR A 3 64.68 -9.80 -42.99
C THR A 3 63.83 -8.91 -43.90
N LYS A 4 63.21 -9.52 -44.91
CA LYS A 4 62.35 -8.82 -45.87
C LYS A 4 61.03 -8.50 -45.15
N ILE A 5 60.84 -7.25 -44.74
CA ILE A 5 59.59 -6.80 -44.12
C ILE A 5 58.50 -6.82 -45.19
N ILE A 6 57.58 -7.78 -45.09
CA ILE A 6 56.42 -7.87 -45.99
C ILE A 6 55.42 -6.79 -45.55
N ARG A 7 55.37 -5.69 -46.30
CA ARG A 7 54.35 -4.65 -46.15
C ARG A 7 52.97 -5.30 -46.32
N GLY A 8 52.13 -5.21 -45.28
CA GLY A 8 50.78 -5.81 -45.26
C GLY A 8 50.56 -6.93 -44.25
N SER A 9 51.58 -7.40 -43.52
CA SER A 9 51.42 -8.45 -42.50
C SER A 9 50.62 -8.00 -41.24
N ALA A 10 50.53 -6.70 -40.97
CA ALA A 10 49.80 -6.15 -39.82
C ALA A 10 48.31 -5.92 -40.08
N THR A 11 47.86 -5.88 -41.35
CA THR A 11 46.46 -5.58 -41.70
C THR A 11 45.46 -6.65 -41.24
N PRO A 12 45.77 -7.98 -41.28
CA PRO A 12 44.83 -8.98 -40.79
C PRO A 12 44.65 -8.91 -39.27
N ALA A 13 45.73 -8.63 -38.52
CA ALA A 13 45.67 -8.49 -37.07
C ALA A 13 44.80 -7.30 -36.65
N ILE A 14 44.96 -6.15 -37.31
CA ILE A 14 44.13 -4.96 -37.05
C ILE A 14 42.66 -5.23 -37.37
N LEU A 15 42.38 -5.98 -38.45
CA LEU A 15 41.03 -6.30 -38.87
C LEU A 15 40.32 -7.23 -37.89
N VAL A 16 41.01 -8.25 -37.38
CA VAL A 16 40.47 -9.14 -36.34
C VAL A 16 40.19 -8.36 -35.05
N ILE A 17 41.13 -7.51 -34.63
CA ILE A 17 40.98 -6.71 -33.42
C ILE A 17 39.80 -5.73 -33.58
N SER A 18 39.72 -4.99 -34.69
CA SER A 18 38.63 -4.02 -34.92
C SER A 18 37.27 -4.71 -35.04
N ALA A 19 37.18 -5.85 -35.73
CA ALA A 19 35.96 -6.65 -35.81
C ALA A 19 35.52 -7.13 -34.42
N SER A 20 36.45 -7.59 -33.59
CA SER A 20 36.13 -8.02 -32.22
C SER A 20 35.58 -6.88 -31.37
N PHE A 21 36.18 -5.68 -31.45
CA PHE A 21 35.67 -4.49 -30.77
C PHE A 21 34.27 -4.09 -31.26
N ILE A 22 34.02 -4.15 -32.56
CA ILE A 22 32.70 -3.83 -33.13
C ILE A 22 31.63 -4.79 -32.57
N ILE A 23 31.92 -6.09 -32.55
CA ILE A 23 30.99 -7.10 -32.01
C ILE A 23 30.70 -6.83 -30.52
N VAL A 24 31.72 -6.53 -29.73
CA VAL A 24 31.55 -6.22 -28.30
C VAL A 24 30.72 -4.95 -28.09
N ILE A 25 30.95 -3.89 -28.88
CA ILE A 25 30.20 -2.63 -28.81
C ILE A 25 28.72 -2.88 -29.15
N TYR A 26 28.44 -3.60 -30.24
CA TYR A 26 27.05 -3.93 -30.60
C TYR A 26 26.37 -4.80 -29.55
N GLY A 27 27.09 -5.78 -28.98
CA GLY A 27 26.59 -6.59 -27.87
C GLY A 27 26.19 -5.74 -26.66
N LEU A 28 27.01 -4.76 -26.30
CA LEU A 28 26.73 -3.86 -25.19
C LEU A 28 25.51 -2.96 -25.47
N LEU A 29 25.44 -2.36 -26.65
CA LEU A 29 24.29 -1.52 -27.05
C LEU A 29 22.97 -2.31 -27.06
N PHE A 30 23.02 -3.57 -27.48
CA PHE A 30 21.85 -4.45 -27.45
C PHE A 30 21.35 -4.72 -26.02
N VAL A 31 22.26 -5.05 -25.10
CA VAL A 31 21.91 -5.26 -23.69
C VAL A 31 21.35 -3.99 -23.06
N LEU A 32 21.94 -2.82 -23.33
CA LEU A 32 21.44 -1.54 -22.84
C LEU A 32 20.02 -1.24 -23.34
N GLY A 33 19.72 -1.55 -24.60
CA GLY A 33 18.38 -1.39 -25.16
C GLY A 33 17.33 -2.24 -24.43
N ILE A 34 17.63 -3.51 -24.18
CA ILE A 34 16.74 -4.40 -23.42
C ILE A 34 16.58 -3.91 -21.98
N GLN A 35 17.68 -3.50 -21.34
CA GLN A 35 17.67 -3.02 -19.97
C GLN A 35 16.79 -1.77 -19.82
N MET A 36 16.86 -0.82 -20.75
CA MET A 36 16.03 0.39 -20.71
C MET A 36 14.52 0.08 -20.78
N ILE A 37 14.12 -0.85 -21.65
CA ILE A 37 12.71 -1.27 -21.76
C ILE A 37 12.26 -1.96 -20.47
N SER A 38 13.09 -2.85 -19.92
CA SER A 38 12.80 -3.55 -18.67
C SER A 38 12.66 -2.58 -17.50
N THR A 39 13.59 -1.64 -17.35
CA THR A 39 13.56 -0.61 -16.30
C THR A 39 12.33 0.27 -16.42
N ASN A 40 11.99 0.74 -17.62
CA ASN A 40 10.77 1.54 -17.83
C ASN A 40 9.52 0.76 -17.45
N ARG A 41 9.41 -0.51 -17.83
CA ARG A 41 8.28 -1.37 -17.45
C ARG A 41 8.19 -1.54 -15.93
N GLN A 42 9.32 -1.69 -15.26
CA GLN A 42 9.37 -1.80 -13.79
C GLN A 42 8.93 -0.50 -13.12
N ILE A 43 9.44 0.65 -13.54
CA ILE A 43 9.03 1.97 -13.02
C ILE A 43 7.52 2.18 -13.19
N MET A 44 6.97 1.85 -14.36
CA MET A 44 5.53 2.01 -14.59
C MET A 44 4.70 1.01 -13.78
N SER A 45 5.23 -0.18 -13.52
CA SER A 45 4.62 -1.15 -12.61
C SER A 45 4.56 -0.62 -11.18
N GLU A 46 5.64 -0.05 -10.66
CA GLU A 46 5.65 0.56 -9.32
C GLU A 46 4.69 1.75 -9.24
N LYS A 47 4.67 2.61 -10.26
CA LYS A 47 3.70 3.71 -10.33
C LYS A 47 2.25 3.21 -10.31
N ALA A 48 1.96 2.14 -11.07
CA ALA A 48 0.65 1.52 -11.07
C ALA A 48 0.27 0.94 -9.70
N LEU A 49 1.25 0.39 -8.95
CA LEU A 49 1.06 -0.10 -7.58
C LEU A 49 0.70 1.06 -6.64
N ASN A 50 1.48 2.15 -6.64
CA ASN A 50 1.22 3.33 -5.81
C ASN A 50 -0.17 3.94 -6.08
N ILE A 51 -0.59 3.98 -7.35
CA ILE A 51 -1.93 4.43 -7.74
C ILE A 51 -3.01 3.49 -7.20
N ALA A 52 -2.77 2.16 -7.22
CA ALA A 52 -3.68 1.20 -6.62
C ALA A 52 -3.79 1.38 -5.10
N GLU A 53 -2.68 1.64 -4.40
CA GLU A 53 -2.66 1.93 -2.96
C GLU A 53 -3.45 3.19 -2.60
N ALA A 54 -3.36 4.22 -3.44
CA ALA A 54 -4.16 5.42 -3.29
C ALA A 54 -5.66 5.10 -3.34
N GLY A 55 -6.08 4.23 -4.26
CA GLY A 55 -7.48 3.77 -4.33
C GLY A 55 -7.94 3.01 -3.08
N ILE A 56 -7.08 2.13 -2.53
CA ILE A 56 -7.37 1.47 -1.24
C ILE A 56 -7.50 2.49 -0.11
N SER A 57 -6.61 3.47 -0.05
CA SER A 57 -6.60 4.50 0.98
C SER A 57 -7.82 5.41 0.90
N TYR A 58 -8.23 5.79 -0.31
CA TYR A 58 -9.46 6.52 -0.57
C TYR A 58 -10.67 5.76 -0.06
N TYR A 59 -10.81 4.50 -0.45
CA TYR A 59 -12.00 3.73 -0.08
C TYR A 59 -12.03 3.37 1.41
N LYS A 60 -10.86 3.20 2.04
CA LYS A 60 -10.74 3.11 3.50
C LYS A 60 -11.28 4.37 4.19
N TRP A 61 -10.92 5.56 3.71
CA TRP A 61 -11.46 6.82 4.22
C TRP A 61 -12.97 6.90 4.00
N HIS A 62 -13.46 6.49 2.83
CA HIS A 62 -14.88 6.47 2.51
C HIS A 62 -15.67 5.60 3.48
N LEU A 63 -15.27 4.34 3.67
CA LEU A 63 -15.92 3.42 4.61
C LEU A 63 -15.86 3.89 6.06
N ALA A 64 -14.83 4.67 6.46
CA ALA A 64 -14.77 5.25 7.79
C ALA A 64 -15.85 6.33 8.02
N HIS A 65 -16.27 7.03 6.97
CA HIS A 65 -17.30 8.08 7.05
C HIS A 65 -18.70 7.56 6.70
N ALA A 66 -18.79 6.57 5.79
CA ALA A 66 -20.03 5.94 5.35
C ALA A 66 -19.90 4.40 5.43
N PRO A 67 -20.02 3.80 6.63
CA PRO A 67 -19.76 2.36 6.83
C PRO A 67 -20.68 1.40 6.06
N GLY A 68 -21.87 1.87 5.67
CA GLY A 68 -22.86 1.08 4.93
C GLY A 68 -22.83 1.30 3.41
N ASP A 69 -21.96 2.16 2.91
CA ASP A 69 -21.89 2.49 1.49
C ASP A 69 -20.81 1.67 0.77
N TYR A 70 -21.22 0.51 0.25
CA TYR A 70 -20.37 -0.36 -0.58
C TYR A 70 -20.40 -0.01 -2.08
N LYS A 71 -21.06 1.09 -2.44
CA LYS A 71 -21.29 1.49 -3.83
C LYS A 71 -20.68 2.84 -4.21
N ASP A 72 -19.79 3.34 -3.37
CA ASP A 72 -19.01 4.56 -3.64
C ASP A 72 -19.92 5.78 -3.92
N GLY A 73 -21.02 5.89 -3.16
CA GLY A 73 -22.04 6.93 -3.30
C GLY A 73 -23.00 6.73 -4.47
N GLY A 74 -22.82 5.68 -5.28
CA GLY A 74 -23.64 5.35 -6.44
C GLY A 74 -24.77 4.36 -6.16
N SER A 75 -25.62 4.16 -7.17
CA SER A 75 -26.68 3.14 -7.17
C SER A 75 -26.27 1.85 -7.89
N GLU A 76 -25.36 1.96 -8.85
CA GLU A 76 -24.85 0.85 -9.67
C GLU A 76 -23.73 0.09 -8.95
N ASN A 77 -23.64 -1.21 -9.22
CA ASN A 77 -22.51 -2.02 -8.77
C ASN A 77 -21.34 -1.79 -9.74
N GLY A 78 -20.15 -1.51 -9.20
CA GLY A 78 -18.95 -1.11 -9.94
C GLY A 78 -18.48 -2.07 -11.05
N PRO A 79 -17.32 -1.78 -11.68
CA PRO A 79 -16.18 -1.08 -11.07
C PRO A 79 -16.22 0.45 -11.16
N TYR A 80 -15.84 1.13 -10.08
CA TYR A 80 -15.78 2.59 -9.99
C TYR A 80 -14.40 3.10 -10.43
N ILE A 81 -14.34 3.99 -11.41
CA ILE A 81 -13.09 4.52 -11.95
C ILE A 81 -12.88 5.95 -11.45
N HIS A 82 -11.71 6.18 -10.88
CA HIS A 82 -11.30 7.48 -10.36
C HIS A 82 -9.99 7.95 -10.97
N GLU A 83 -9.85 9.27 -11.06
CA GLU A 83 -8.64 9.92 -11.53
C GLU A 83 -7.62 10.04 -10.39
N TYR A 84 -6.35 9.75 -10.68
CA TYR A 84 -5.24 9.99 -9.78
C TYR A 84 -4.45 11.23 -10.23
N LYS A 85 -4.48 12.28 -9.40
CA LYS A 85 -3.90 13.60 -9.70
C LYS A 85 -2.60 13.82 -8.95
N ASP A 86 -1.67 14.54 -9.58
CA ASP A 86 -0.50 15.06 -8.89
C ASP A 86 -0.86 16.22 -7.96
N PRO A 87 0.06 16.65 -7.07
CA PRO A 87 -0.16 17.83 -6.23
C PRO A 87 -0.41 19.13 -7.02
N GLN A 88 -0.07 19.15 -8.30
CA GLN A 88 -0.30 20.27 -9.22
C GLN A 88 -1.67 20.19 -9.95
N GLY A 89 -2.45 19.14 -9.73
CA GLY A 89 -3.77 18.90 -10.30
C GLY A 89 -3.81 18.16 -11.65
N SER A 90 -2.67 17.78 -12.22
CA SER A 90 -2.59 17.03 -13.48
C SER A 90 -2.85 15.54 -13.27
N ILE A 91 -3.57 14.90 -14.20
CA ILE A 91 -3.93 13.48 -14.11
C ILE A 91 -2.74 12.60 -14.52
N ILE A 92 -2.16 11.88 -13.56
CA ILE A 92 -1.04 10.94 -13.80
C ILE A 92 -1.55 9.55 -14.19
N GLY A 93 -2.74 9.18 -13.72
CA GLY A 93 -3.30 7.86 -13.95
C GLY A 93 -4.70 7.68 -13.39
N TYR A 94 -5.11 6.44 -13.30
CA TYR A 94 -6.45 6.05 -12.88
C TYR A 94 -6.38 4.82 -12.00
N TYR A 95 -7.34 4.70 -11.10
CA TYR A 95 -7.58 3.46 -10.38
C TYR A 95 -9.05 3.06 -10.50
N SER A 96 -9.27 1.76 -10.46
CA SER A 96 -10.57 1.13 -10.54
C SER A 96 -10.84 0.34 -9.27
N LEU A 97 -11.96 0.61 -8.62
CA LEU A 97 -12.37 -0.01 -7.38
C LEU A 97 -13.47 -1.04 -7.62
N GLU A 98 -13.24 -2.25 -7.12
CA GLU A 98 -14.23 -3.30 -6.99
C GLU A 98 -14.41 -3.60 -5.49
N ILE A 99 -15.62 -3.40 -4.98
CA ILE A 99 -15.96 -3.52 -3.57
C ILE A 99 -16.85 -4.75 -3.42
N ILE A 100 -16.42 -5.68 -2.57
CA ILE A 100 -17.20 -6.86 -2.24
C ILE A 100 -17.71 -6.65 -0.81
N PRO A 101 -19.04 -6.51 -0.63
CA PRO A 101 -19.65 -6.31 0.68
C PRO A 101 -19.40 -7.53 1.58
N PRO A 102 -19.52 -7.36 2.91
CA PRO A 102 -19.31 -8.46 3.84
C PRO A 102 -20.40 -9.51 3.66
N GLN A 103 -20.03 -10.77 3.90
CA GLN A 103 -21.01 -11.86 3.99
C GLN A 103 -21.84 -11.73 5.27
N ASP A 104 -23.04 -12.33 5.28
CA ASP A 104 -23.90 -12.34 6.46
C ASP A 104 -23.15 -12.88 7.69
N GLY A 105 -23.13 -12.10 8.77
CA GLY A 105 -22.42 -12.43 10.01
C GLY A 105 -20.93 -12.09 10.03
N SER A 106 -20.37 -11.55 8.93
CA SER A 106 -19.02 -11.00 8.88
C SER A 106 -19.05 -9.47 8.86
N THR A 107 -18.01 -8.83 9.40
CA THR A 107 -17.77 -7.40 9.23
C THR A 107 -16.70 -7.11 8.17
N ILE A 108 -16.15 -8.16 7.54
CA ILE A 108 -15.00 -8.04 6.63
C ILE A 108 -15.46 -7.67 5.23
N VAL A 109 -15.12 -6.44 4.82
CA VAL A 109 -15.26 -5.90 3.47
C VAL A 109 -13.98 -6.18 2.69
N THR A 110 -14.10 -6.64 1.45
CA THR A 110 -12.95 -6.78 0.54
C THR A 110 -12.94 -5.64 -0.47
N ILE A 111 -11.84 -4.90 -0.54
CA ILE A 111 -11.61 -3.84 -1.50
C ILE A 111 -10.53 -4.30 -2.48
N ARG A 112 -10.84 -4.29 -3.77
CA ARG A 112 -9.87 -4.52 -4.84
C ARG A 112 -9.66 -3.22 -5.60
N SER A 113 -8.44 -2.71 -5.57
CA SER A 113 -8.04 -1.51 -6.31
C SER A 113 -7.08 -1.90 -7.42
N THR A 114 -7.43 -1.60 -8.67
CA THR A 114 -6.56 -1.79 -9.83
C THR A 114 -6.10 -0.45 -10.37
N GLY A 115 -4.80 -0.15 -10.27
CA GLY A 115 -4.19 1.11 -10.71
C GLY A 115 -3.40 0.98 -12.02
N TRP A 116 -3.36 2.07 -12.80
CA TRP A 116 -2.50 2.24 -13.97
C TRP A 116 -2.20 3.71 -14.26
N THR A 117 -1.13 3.95 -15.04
CA THR A 117 -0.76 5.31 -15.49
C THR A 117 -1.44 5.65 -16.81
N SER A 118 -1.70 6.94 -17.07
CA SER A 118 -2.29 7.42 -18.33
C SER A 118 -1.45 7.07 -19.56
N ASN A 119 -0.12 7.11 -19.40
CA ASN A 119 0.83 6.85 -20.47
C ASN A 119 1.00 5.37 -20.80
N TYR A 120 0.74 4.47 -19.83
CA TYR A 120 0.93 3.02 -19.98
C TYR A 120 -0.28 2.23 -19.45
N PRO A 121 -1.45 2.31 -20.11
CA PRO A 121 -2.69 1.69 -19.63
C PRO A 121 -2.68 0.15 -19.62
N LYS A 122 -1.71 -0.46 -20.32
CA LYS A 122 -1.52 -1.92 -20.35
C LYS A 122 -0.80 -2.47 -19.12
N ILE A 123 -0.06 -1.62 -18.40
CA ILE A 123 0.67 -2.03 -17.19
C ILE A 123 -0.21 -1.71 -15.99
N LYS A 124 -0.90 -2.74 -15.50
CA LYS A 124 -1.85 -2.64 -14.37
C LYS A 124 -1.31 -3.38 -13.16
N ARG A 125 -1.60 -2.87 -11.97
CA ARG A 125 -1.38 -3.55 -10.69
C ARG A 125 -2.65 -3.54 -9.88
N THR A 126 -2.92 -4.64 -9.20
CA THR A 126 -4.12 -4.81 -8.37
C THR A 126 -3.71 -5.14 -6.95
N ILE A 127 -4.31 -4.42 -6.00
CA ILE A 127 -4.16 -4.66 -4.56
C ILE A 127 -5.52 -5.10 -4.03
N LYS A 128 -5.51 -6.15 -3.22
CA LYS A 128 -6.65 -6.61 -2.44
C LYS A 128 -6.39 -6.27 -0.98
N ALA A 129 -7.29 -5.51 -0.37
CA ALA A 129 -7.27 -5.24 1.06
C ALA A 129 -8.58 -5.72 1.69
N GLU A 130 -8.49 -6.26 2.89
CA GLU A 130 -9.64 -6.71 3.68
C GLU A 130 -9.72 -5.86 4.94
N TYR A 131 -10.87 -5.23 5.16
CA TYR A 131 -11.12 -4.37 6.32
C TYR A 131 -12.32 -4.89 7.08
N GLY A 132 -12.19 -5.03 8.39
CA GLY A 132 -13.28 -5.41 9.27
C GLY A 132 -13.38 -4.47 10.47
N ILE A 133 -14.60 -4.35 11.00
CA ILE A 133 -14.82 -3.68 12.28
C ILE A 133 -14.38 -4.66 13.38
N PRO A 134 -13.51 -4.26 14.33
CA PRO A 134 -13.07 -5.13 15.41
C PRO A 134 -14.26 -5.54 16.29
N SER A 135 -14.22 -6.77 16.79
CA SER A 135 -15.26 -7.31 17.66
C SER A 135 -15.15 -6.73 19.07
N LEU A 136 -16.28 -6.46 19.71
CA LEU A 136 -16.31 -6.09 21.14
C LEU A 136 -15.75 -7.21 22.04
N ALA A 137 -15.75 -8.46 21.57
CA ALA A 137 -15.15 -9.59 22.28
C ALA A 137 -13.61 -9.52 22.35
N GLU A 138 -12.97 -8.57 21.66
CA GLU A 138 -11.52 -8.31 21.81
C GLU A 138 -11.18 -7.64 23.16
N TYR A 139 -12.16 -6.98 23.80
CA TYR A 139 -11.97 -6.33 25.09
C TYR A 139 -12.18 -7.30 26.24
N SER A 140 -11.25 -7.28 27.18
CA SER A 140 -11.35 -8.03 28.44
C SER A 140 -12.26 -7.31 29.43
N PHE A 141 -12.27 -5.97 29.38
CA PHE A 141 -13.22 -5.14 30.11
C PHE A 141 -13.72 -4.02 29.21
N LEU A 142 -15.03 -4.00 28.98
CA LEU A 142 -15.74 -2.97 28.24
C LEU A 142 -16.91 -2.50 29.09
N SER A 143 -16.88 -1.25 29.55
CA SER A 143 -17.90 -0.71 30.45
C SER A 143 -18.40 0.68 30.04
N ASN A 144 -19.62 1.00 30.45
CA ASN A 144 -20.20 2.35 30.33
C ASN A 144 -20.29 3.01 31.72
N ALA A 145 -19.27 2.78 32.56
CA ALA A 145 -19.18 3.27 33.93
C ALA A 145 -17.71 3.38 34.29
N SER A 146 -17.34 4.24 35.25
CA SER A 146 -15.92 4.34 35.56
C SER A 146 -15.43 3.11 36.31
N SER A 147 -14.15 2.85 36.14
CA SER A 147 -13.53 1.63 36.62
C SER A 147 -12.22 1.96 37.28
N TRP A 148 -11.99 1.36 38.45
CA TRP A 148 -10.73 1.45 39.16
C TRP A 148 -10.10 0.06 39.25
N TYR A 149 -8.87 -0.02 38.75
CA TYR A 149 -8.02 -1.20 38.87
C TYR A 149 -6.91 -0.89 39.86
N GLY A 150 -7.07 -1.40 41.08
CA GLY A 150 -6.17 -1.11 42.21
C GLY A 150 -4.77 -1.71 42.06
N GLU A 151 -3.84 -1.18 42.86
CA GLU A 151 -2.46 -1.66 42.97
C GLU A 151 -2.42 -3.16 43.29
N GLY A 152 -1.56 -3.91 42.60
CA GLY A 152 -1.50 -5.38 42.69
C GLY A 152 -2.44 -6.15 41.77
N SER A 153 -3.33 -5.47 41.03
CA SER A 153 -4.18 -6.10 40.00
C SER A 153 -3.40 -6.30 38.70
N LEU A 154 -3.51 -7.50 38.11
CA LEU A 154 -3.04 -7.79 36.76
C LEU A 154 -4.24 -7.95 35.82
N VAL A 155 -4.39 -7.01 34.88
CA VAL A 155 -5.41 -7.06 33.83
C VAL A 155 -4.77 -7.54 32.55
N ASN A 156 -5.31 -8.61 31.96
CA ASN A 156 -4.83 -9.15 30.70
C ASN A 156 -5.80 -8.81 29.58
N GLY A 157 -5.33 -8.02 28.61
CA GLY A 157 -6.09 -7.64 27.42
C GLY A 157 -6.63 -6.21 27.44
N ARG A 158 -7.35 -5.84 26.37
CA ARG A 158 -7.76 -4.45 26.15
C ARG A 158 -8.85 -4.05 27.13
N VAL A 159 -8.79 -2.80 27.58
CA VAL A 159 -9.78 -2.19 28.47
C VAL A 159 -10.31 -0.91 27.85
N HIS A 160 -11.63 -0.74 27.85
CA HIS A 160 -12.29 0.50 27.45
C HIS A 160 -13.44 0.86 28.40
N SER A 161 -13.55 2.14 28.74
CA SER A 161 -14.71 2.70 29.44
C SER A 161 -15.19 3.98 28.74
N ASN A 162 -16.50 4.16 28.63
CA ASN A 162 -17.10 5.40 28.16
C ASN A 162 -17.03 6.54 29.20
N ASN A 163 -16.75 6.23 30.47
CA ASN A 163 -16.48 7.21 31.52
C ASN A 163 -14.98 7.24 31.81
N GLY A 164 -14.59 7.22 33.09
CA GLY A 164 -13.20 7.29 33.51
C GLY A 164 -12.56 5.94 33.80
N ILE A 165 -11.25 5.86 33.64
CA ILE A 165 -10.48 4.73 34.14
C ILE A 165 -9.35 5.22 35.02
N ARG A 166 -9.28 4.67 36.23
CA ARG A 166 -8.10 4.76 37.08
C ARG A 166 -7.36 3.42 37.07
N MET A 167 -6.17 3.40 36.49
CA MET A 167 -5.34 2.21 36.36
C MET A 167 -4.11 2.34 37.27
N ASP A 168 -4.20 1.85 38.50
CA ASP A 168 -3.08 1.78 39.46
C ASP A 168 -2.36 0.41 39.42
N GLY A 169 -2.98 -0.59 38.77
CA GLY A 169 -2.41 -1.93 38.55
C GLY A 169 -1.60 -2.07 37.25
N THR A 170 -1.24 -3.30 36.90
CA THR A 170 -0.52 -3.62 35.65
C THR A 170 -1.48 -4.09 34.57
N ASN A 171 -1.39 -3.51 33.36
CA ASN A 171 -2.06 -4.02 32.16
C ASN A 171 -1.02 -4.56 31.16
N THR A 172 -1.34 -5.67 30.49
CA THR A 172 -0.56 -6.22 29.39
C THR A 172 -0.95 -5.67 28.01
N SER A 173 -1.95 -4.80 27.92
CA SER A 173 -2.49 -4.21 26.70
C SER A 173 -2.98 -2.76 26.89
N LEU A 174 -3.70 -2.24 25.90
CA LEU A 174 -4.17 -0.86 25.84
C LEU A 174 -5.33 -0.61 26.81
N VAL A 175 -5.23 0.46 27.60
CA VAL A 175 -6.31 1.03 28.41
C VAL A 175 -6.78 2.31 27.73
N THR A 176 -8.08 2.41 27.46
CA THR A 176 -8.67 3.57 26.77
C THR A 176 -9.92 4.07 27.49
N SER A 177 -10.17 5.36 27.38
CA SER A 177 -11.31 6.06 27.95
C SER A 177 -11.92 6.95 26.86
N ALA A 178 -13.25 7.12 26.86
CA ALA A 178 -13.89 8.12 26.01
C ALA A 178 -13.71 9.55 26.55
N GLN A 179 -13.46 9.71 27.85
CA GLN A 179 -13.12 10.98 28.47
C GLN A 179 -11.62 11.26 28.32
N GLU A 180 -11.27 12.48 27.88
CA GLU A 180 -9.87 12.94 27.78
C GLU A 180 -9.23 13.15 29.16
N GLU A 181 -10.00 13.71 30.10
CA GLU A 181 -9.61 13.89 31.49
C GLU A 181 -10.64 13.23 32.42
N TYR A 182 -10.15 12.53 33.44
CA TYR A 182 -10.99 11.92 34.46
C TYR A 182 -10.38 12.14 35.84
N MET A 183 -11.20 12.69 36.75
CA MET A 183 -10.87 12.85 38.15
C MET A 183 -11.62 11.80 38.97
N CYS A 184 -10.88 10.93 39.64
CA CYS A 184 -11.45 9.87 40.46
C CYS A 184 -12.39 10.46 41.54
N GLY A 185 -13.67 10.05 41.53
CA GLY A 185 -14.67 10.47 42.51
C GLY A 185 -15.65 11.56 42.05
N SER A 186 -15.60 12.01 40.80
CA SER A 186 -16.55 13.01 40.25
C SER A 186 -17.91 12.43 39.81
N GLU A 187 -18.19 11.15 40.10
CA GLU A 187 -19.33 10.42 39.52
C GLU A 187 -20.62 10.46 40.35
N THR A 188 -20.60 11.19 41.47
CA THR A 188 -21.77 11.36 42.35
C THR A 188 -22.37 12.77 42.27
N ALA A 189 -22.39 13.39 41.10
CA ALA A 189 -23.15 14.62 40.85
C ALA A 189 -24.38 14.33 39.99
#